data_AF-A0A7W0VL48-F1
#
_entry.id   AF-A0A7W0VL48-F1
#
_cell.length_a   1.000
_cell.length_b   1.000
_cell.length_c   1.000
_cell.angle_alpha   90.00
_cell.angle_beta   90.00
_cell.angle_gamma   90.00
#
_symmetry.space_group_name_H-M   'P 1'
#
loop_
_entity.id
_entity.type
_entity.pdbx_description
1 polymer ?
#
loop_
_entity_poly.entity_id
_entity_poly.type
_entity_poly.pdbx_seq_one_letter_code
_entity_poly.pdbx_strand_id
1 'polypeptide(L)'
;MAEDTAREALFPYCRRCIEHVDHWDAGSMTAAAITLLGIAAGALLGWSVGLVAGMLVFVLLAIVGHLVRAQIHARAATQCGRSCVSTKRAVEYYGWSGSTTTLCFTSPSYTARFAEHNSADLVSVAPALRRLLEANVEARRRVPTPAVAAVIPLSSSDPAAWIEHIERLPTRVLRRVAATRALALVTSQAERERIVAAACRWELAPFFERLEHTSRRQRRARIERFAEQVSADNLPPALVGAMLAQLGVEADACGGAKQGT
;
A
#
# COMPACT_ATOMS: atom_id res chain seq x y z
N MET A 1 -3.56 23.01 -31.06
CA MET A 1 -3.22 22.26 -29.83
C MET A 1 -4.42 21.41 -29.50
N ALA A 2 -4.31 20.09 -29.53
CA ALA A 2 -5.40 19.22 -29.07
C ALA A 2 -5.40 19.21 -27.55
N GLU A 3 -6.52 19.57 -26.91
CA GLU A 3 -6.69 19.43 -25.46
C GLU A 3 -6.48 17.95 -25.08
N ASP A 4 -5.62 17.72 -24.09
CA ASP A 4 -5.30 16.39 -23.54
C ASP A 4 -6.47 15.88 -22.67
N THR A 5 -7.61 15.66 -23.32
CA THR A 5 -8.88 15.18 -22.76
C THR A 5 -8.77 13.79 -22.11
N ALA A 6 -7.64 13.11 -22.25
CA ALA A 6 -7.36 11.86 -21.55
C ALA A 6 -7.08 12.06 -20.05
N ARG A 7 -6.75 13.29 -19.62
CA ARG A 7 -6.53 13.60 -18.21
C ARG A 7 -7.82 13.85 -17.45
N GLU A 8 -8.83 14.38 -18.12
CA GLU A 8 -10.14 14.66 -17.55
C GLU A 8 -11.02 13.43 -17.71
N ALA A 9 -11.28 12.75 -16.60
CA ALA A 9 -12.21 11.64 -16.57
C ALA A 9 -13.20 11.81 -15.42
N LEU A 10 -14.45 11.47 -15.71
CA LEU A 10 -15.55 11.62 -14.77
C LEU A 10 -15.61 10.37 -13.90
N PHE A 11 -15.38 10.50 -12.60
CA PHE A 11 -15.53 9.38 -11.66
C PHE A 11 -16.39 9.81 -10.46
N PRO A 12 -17.34 8.98 -10.00
CA PRO A 12 -17.97 9.20 -8.72
C PRO A 12 -16.93 8.96 -7.62
N TYR A 13 -16.38 10.03 -7.03
CA TYR A 13 -15.57 9.90 -5.83
C TYR A 13 -16.45 9.53 -4.64
N CYS A 14 -15.96 8.59 -3.82
CA CYS A 14 -16.41 8.56 -2.46
C CYS A 14 -15.87 9.80 -1.72
N ARG A 15 -16.73 10.45 -0.93
CA ARG A 15 -16.41 11.63 -0.10
C ARG A 15 -15.11 11.47 0.70
N ARG A 16 -14.78 10.24 1.10
CA ARG A 16 -13.55 9.88 1.83
C ARG A 16 -12.25 10.17 1.07
N CYS A 17 -12.22 10.02 -0.27
CA CYS A 17 -11.02 10.29 -1.05
C CYS A 17 -10.68 11.79 -1.04
N ILE A 18 -11.69 12.65 -1.13
CA ILE A 18 -11.53 14.11 -1.05
C ILE A 18 -11.09 14.51 0.36
N GLU A 19 -11.78 14.01 1.39
CA GLU A 19 -11.43 14.27 2.79
C GLU A 19 -9.97 13.88 3.11
N HIS A 20 -9.45 12.81 2.50
CA HIS A 20 -8.05 12.41 2.66
C HIS A 20 -7.08 13.44 2.06
N VAL A 21 -7.33 13.86 0.81
CA VAL A 21 -6.49 14.86 0.13
C VAL A 21 -6.51 16.17 0.90
N ASP A 22 -7.67 16.59 1.39
CA ASP A 22 -7.81 17.79 2.21
C ASP A 22 -7.00 17.69 3.51
N HIS A 23 -7.00 16.53 4.18
CA HIS A 23 -6.18 16.30 5.37
C HIS A 23 -4.68 16.34 5.06
N TRP A 24 -4.27 15.78 3.92
CA TRP A 24 -2.88 15.81 3.46
C TRP A 24 -2.41 17.24 3.17
N ASP A 25 -3.22 18.00 2.44
CA ASP A 25 -2.93 19.39 2.06
C ASP A 25 -2.94 20.31 3.29
N ALA A 26 -3.92 20.15 4.20
CA ALA A 26 -3.96 20.87 5.47
C ALA A 26 -2.72 20.60 6.33
N GLY A 27 -2.17 19.39 6.31
CA GLY A 27 -0.92 19.06 7.00
C GLY A 27 0.28 19.80 6.43
N SER A 28 0.36 19.89 5.10
CA SER A 28 1.41 20.65 4.42
C SER A 28 1.30 22.16 4.69
N MET A 29 0.08 22.70 4.68
CA MET A 29 -0.18 24.10 5.04
C MET A 29 0.18 24.41 6.49
N THR A 30 -0.18 23.52 7.43
CA THR A 30 0.15 23.68 8.86
C THR A 30 1.66 23.68 9.08
N ALA A 31 2.40 22.76 8.45
CA ALA A 31 3.85 22.71 8.55
C ALA A 31 4.53 23.96 7.95
N ALA A 32 4.01 24.46 6.83
CA ALA A 32 4.46 25.70 6.22
C ALA A 32 4.21 26.90 7.14
N ALA A 33 3.02 27.00 7.75
CA ALA A 33 2.69 28.06 8.70
C ALA A 33 3.62 28.05 9.93
N ILE A 34 3.92 26.88 10.50
CA ILE A 34 4.88 26.74 11.62
C ILE A 34 6.28 27.21 11.19
N THR A 35 6.70 26.87 9.98
CA THR A 35 8.01 27.27 9.45
C THR A 35 8.09 28.78 9.26
N LEU A 36 7.05 29.41 8.68
CA LEU A 36 6.96 30.86 8.53
C LEU A 36 6.96 31.57 9.89
N LEU A 37 6.23 31.03 10.87
CA LEU A 37 6.25 31.54 12.23
C LEU A 37 7.66 31.43 12.85
N GLY A 38 8.38 30.34 12.59
CA GLY A 38 9.76 30.16 13.03
C GLY A 38 10.73 31.16 12.42
N ILE A 39 10.56 31.49 11.13
CA ILE A 39 11.35 32.54 10.47
C ILE A 39 11.09 33.89 11.13
N ALA A 40 9.81 34.26 11.31
CA ALA A 40 9.44 35.54 11.91
C ALA A 40 9.94 35.68 13.36
N ALA A 41 9.71 34.65 14.18
CA ALA A 41 10.15 34.64 15.58
C ALA A 41 11.68 34.63 15.70
N GLY A 42 12.37 33.85 14.86
CA GLY A 42 13.82 33.80 14.81
C GLY A 42 14.43 35.14 14.41
N ALA A 43 13.87 35.82 13.40
CA ALA A 43 14.32 37.14 12.98
C ALA A 43 14.13 38.20 14.09
N LEU A 44 12.97 38.20 14.75
CA LEU A 44 12.67 39.14 15.83
C LEU A 44 13.64 38.97 17.02
N LEU A 45 13.86 37.73 17.46
CA LEU A 45 14.81 37.42 18.55
C LEU A 45 16.26 37.65 18.15
N GLY A 46 16.61 37.37 16.88
CA GLY A 46 17.91 37.66 16.30
C GLY A 46 18.24 39.15 16.39
N TRP A 47 17.25 40.01 16.14
CA TRP A 47 17.36 41.45 16.25
C TRP A 47 17.43 41.94 17.71
N SER A 48 16.59 41.41 18.60
CA SER A 48 16.44 41.97 19.95
C SER A 48 17.41 41.41 20.99
N VAL A 49 17.79 40.13 20.88
CA VAL A 49 18.62 39.43 21.87
C VAL A 49 19.97 39.05 21.28
N GLY A 50 19.99 38.63 20.01
CA GLY A 50 21.21 38.28 19.28
C GLY A 50 21.02 37.09 18.35
N LEU A 51 21.88 37.00 17.34
CA LEU A 51 21.75 36.06 16.23
C LEU A 51 21.66 34.59 16.67
N VAL A 52 22.44 34.17 17.68
CA VAL A 52 22.44 32.79 18.18
C VAL A 52 21.07 32.39 18.74
N ALA A 53 20.44 33.28 19.53
CA ALA A 53 19.11 33.02 20.09
C ALA A 53 18.04 32.92 18.99
N GLY A 54 18.09 33.81 18.00
CA GLY A 54 17.20 33.76 16.84
C GLY A 54 17.33 32.47 16.03
N MET A 55 18.56 32.03 15.77
CA MET A 55 18.85 30.79 15.05
C MET A 55 18.34 29.54 15.79
N LEU A 56 18.50 29.48 17.12
CA LEU A 56 18.00 28.36 17.91
C LEU A 56 16.48 28.21 17.83
N VAL A 57 15.75 29.33 17.90
CA VAL A 57 14.28 29.32 17.79
C VAL A 57 13.82 28.92 16.39
N PHE A 58 14.48 29.43 15.34
CA PHE A 58 14.19 29.02 13.97
C PHE A 58 14.39 27.52 13.77
N VAL A 59 15.54 26.97 14.20
CA VAL A 59 15.84 25.53 14.07
C VAL A 59 14.83 24.68 14.84
N LEU A 60 14.50 25.07 16.08
CA LEU A 60 13.51 24.35 16.89
C LEU A 60 12.14 24.29 16.20
N LEU A 61 11.65 25.42 15.68
CA LEU A 61 10.35 25.46 15.01
C LEU A 61 10.37 24.75 13.65
N ALA A 62 11.50 24.76 12.93
CA ALA A 62 11.67 23.96 11.72
C ALA A 62 11.59 22.44 12.03
N ILE A 63 12.22 21.98 13.11
CA ILE A 63 12.13 20.58 13.57
C ILE A 63 10.68 20.24 13.91
N VAL A 64 10.00 21.09 14.70
CA VAL A 64 8.58 20.88 15.06
C VAL A 64 7.70 20.81 13.81
N GLY A 65 7.88 21.74 12.85
CA GLY A 65 7.15 21.74 11.59
C GLY A 65 7.36 20.45 10.78
N HIS A 66 8.59 19.94 10.76
CA HIS A 66 8.91 18.67 10.10
C HIS A 66 8.24 17.47 10.79
N LEU A 67 8.27 17.41 12.12
CA LEU A 67 7.64 16.34 12.89
C LEU A 67 6.11 16.35 12.74
N VAL A 68 5.48 17.53 12.78
CA VAL A 68 4.03 17.69 12.55
C VAL A 68 3.67 17.19 11.14
N ARG A 69 4.45 17.58 10.12
CA ARG A 69 4.25 17.10 8.75
C ARG A 69 4.36 15.58 8.66
N ALA A 70 5.41 15.00 9.23
CA ALA A 70 5.64 13.56 9.21
C ALA A 70 4.50 12.81 9.92
N GLN A 71 4.02 13.33 11.06
CA GLN A 71 2.92 12.73 11.81
C GLN A 71 1.60 12.79 11.04
N ILE A 72 1.28 13.93 10.41
CA ILE A 72 0.04 14.07 9.61
C ILE A 72 0.10 13.15 8.39
N HIS A 73 1.23 13.10 7.68
CA HIS A 73 1.41 12.19 6.55
C HIS A 73 1.31 10.72 6.97
N ALA A 74 1.88 10.34 8.12
CA ALA A 74 1.76 8.98 8.64
C ALA A 74 0.30 8.64 8.98
N ARG A 75 -0.44 9.56 9.61
CA ARG A 75 -1.87 9.38 9.90
C ARG A 75 -2.70 9.25 8.64
N ALA A 76 -2.49 10.13 7.65
CA ALA A 76 -3.12 10.05 6.34
C ALA A 76 -2.85 8.68 5.71
N ALA A 77 -1.59 8.22 5.69
CA ALA A 77 -1.24 6.90 5.20
C ALA A 77 -1.97 5.74 5.91
N THR A 78 -2.21 5.83 7.22
CA THR A 78 -2.99 4.82 7.95
C THR A 78 -4.49 4.87 7.66
N GLN A 79 -5.01 5.97 7.12
CA GLN A 79 -6.40 6.13 6.72
C GLN A 79 -6.67 5.67 5.27
N CYS A 80 -5.62 5.40 4.48
CA CYS A 80 -5.78 4.79 3.16
C CYS A 80 -6.41 3.40 3.28
N GLY A 81 -7.59 3.21 2.68
CA GLY A 81 -8.21 1.91 2.52
C GLY A 81 -7.56 1.08 1.40
N ARG A 82 -8.01 -0.17 1.23
CA ARG A 82 -7.51 -1.10 0.19
C ARG A 82 -7.71 -0.57 -1.24
N SER A 83 -8.67 0.33 -1.44
CA SER A 83 -8.96 0.97 -2.73
C SER A 83 -8.20 2.28 -2.95
N CYS A 84 -7.45 2.79 -1.97
CA CYS A 84 -6.65 3.99 -2.13
C CYS A 84 -5.37 3.69 -2.92
N VAL A 85 -5.23 4.29 -4.10
CA VAL A 85 -4.08 4.05 -4.98
C VAL A 85 -2.86 4.93 -4.62
N SER A 86 -3.04 6.03 -3.87
CA SER A 86 -1.98 6.95 -3.44
C SER A 86 -2.37 7.72 -2.17
N THR A 87 -1.38 8.05 -1.34
CA THR A 87 -1.50 8.99 -0.20
C THR A 87 -1.32 10.45 -0.61
N LYS A 88 -0.60 10.69 -1.71
CA LYS A 88 -0.40 12.03 -2.27
C LYS A 88 -1.59 12.40 -3.15
N ARG A 89 -1.77 13.71 -3.34
CA ARG A 89 -2.64 14.29 -4.38
C ARG A 89 -2.21 13.76 -5.75
N ALA A 90 -2.84 12.67 -6.17
CA ALA A 90 -2.70 12.08 -7.50
C ALA A 90 -3.79 12.57 -8.44
N VAL A 91 -4.78 13.27 -7.87
CA VAL A 91 -6.01 13.69 -8.54
C VAL A 91 -6.36 15.09 -8.10
N GLU A 92 -6.64 15.93 -9.07
CA GLU A 92 -7.21 17.25 -8.89
C GLU A 92 -8.71 17.18 -9.16
N TYR A 93 -9.49 17.75 -8.24
CA TYR A 93 -10.93 17.85 -8.38
C TYR A 93 -11.29 19.16 -9.08
N TYR A 94 -11.96 19.07 -10.24
CA TYR A 94 -12.35 20.21 -11.07
C TYR A 94 -13.82 20.63 -10.87
N GLY A 95 -14.58 19.91 -10.05
CA GLY A 95 -15.95 20.27 -9.70
C GLY A 95 -16.95 19.13 -9.86
N TRP A 96 -18.20 19.43 -9.50
CA TRP A 96 -19.35 18.56 -9.64
C TRP A 96 -20.43 19.25 -10.47
N SER A 97 -20.92 18.55 -11.49
CA SER A 97 -21.94 19.05 -12.43
C SER A 97 -23.37 18.77 -11.99
N GLY A 98 -23.57 18.21 -10.78
CA GLY A 98 -24.87 17.72 -10.30
C GLY A 98 -25.06 16.21 -10.50
N SER A 99 -24.42 15.61 -11.51
CA SER A 99 -24.48 14.17 -11.76
C SER A 99 -23.11 13.51 -11.90
N THR A 100 -22.07 14.27 -12.25
CA THR A 100 -20.72 13.76 -12.47
C THR A 100 -19.68 14.63 -11.80
N THR A 101 -18.61 14.00 -11.34
CA THR A 101 -17.45 14.65 -10.73
C THR A 101 -16.29 14.61 -11.71
N THR A 102 -15.71 15.77 -12.02
CA THR A 102 -14.61 15.89 -12.99
C THR A 102 -13.27 15.89 -12.30
N LEU A 103 -12.39 15.00 -12.77
CA LEU A 103 -11.12 14.71 -12.11
C LEU A 103 -10.00 14.70 -13.12
N CYS A 104 -8.91 15.37 -12.76
CA CYS A 104 -7.68 15.35 -13.52
C CYS A 104 -6.63 14.54 -12.79
N PHE A 105 -6.09 13.52 -13.43
CA PHE A 105 -5.05 12.69 -12.85
C PHE A 105 -3.68 13.12 -13.37
N THR A 106 -2.70 13.21 -12.47
CA THR A 106 -1.34 13.61 -12.85
C THR A 106 -0.63 12.54 -13.70
N SER A 107 -1.06 11.28 -13.61
CA SER A 107 -0.41 10.14 -14.29
C SER A 107 -1.40 9.29 -15.09
N PRO A 108 -1.15 9.06 -16.39
CA PRO A 108 -1.98 8.16 -17.21
C PRO A 108 -2.04 6.73 -16.67
N SER A 109 -0.93 6.20 -16.15
CA SER A 109 -0.89 4.83 -15.61
C SER A 109 -1.67 4.71 -14.31
N TYR A 110 -1.67 5.75 -13.48
CA TYR A 110 -2.52 5.84 -12.30
C TYR A 110 -3.99 5.90 -12.70
N THR A 111 -4.34 6.75 -13.68
CA THR A 111 -5.70 6.89 -14.22
C THR A 111 -6.24 5.54 -14.67
N ALA A 112 -5.45 4.76 -15.42
CA ALA A 112 -5.85 3.45 -15.89
C ALA A 112 -6.13 2.48 -14.74
N ARG A 113 -5.25 2.42 -13.73
CA ARG A 113 -5.43 1.54 -12.56
C ARG A 113 -6.64 1.95 -11.73
N PHE A 114 -6.81 3.26 -11.53
CA PHE A 114 -7.96 3.80 -10.82
C PHE A 114 -9.26 3.44 -11.53
N ALA A 115 -9.31 3.63 -12.85
CA ALA A 115 -10.48 3.31 -13.65
C ALA A 115 -10.78 1.81 -13.70
N GLU A 116 -9.75 0.96 -13.76
CA GLU A 116 -9.91 -0.49 -13.72
C GLU A 116 -10.52 -0.94 -12.37
N HIS A 117 -10.01 -0.42 -11.26
CA HIS A 117 -10.49 -0.77 -9.92
C HIS A 117 -11.92 -0.28 -9.64
N ASN A 118 -12.32 0.84 -10.26
CA ASN A 118 -13.65 1.42 -10.10
C ASN A 118 -14.55 1.16 -11.33
N SER A 119 -14.21 0.17 -12.16
CA SER A 119 -14.88 -0.07 -13.45
C SER A 119 -16.39 -0.34 -13.33
N ALA A 120 -16.84 -0.91 -12.20
CA ALA A 120 -18.25 -1.15 -11.90
C ALA A 120 -19.05 0.16 -11.71
N ASP A 121 -18.40 1.24 -11.27
CA ASP A 121 -19.03 2.51 -10.93
C ASP A 121 -18.87 3.57 -12.04
N LEU A 122 -18.28 3.21 -13.19
CA LEU A 122 -18.09 4.12 -14.31
C LEU A 122 -19.39 4.25 -15.13
N VAL A 123 -20.19 5.25 -14.79
CA VAL A 123 -21.49 5.54 -15.45
C VAL A 123 -21.34 5.89 -16.93
N SER A 124 -20.17 6.40 -17.36
CA SER A 124 -19.85 6.63 -18.77
C SER A 124 -18.34 6.66 -18.99
N VAL A 125 -17.78 5.61 -19.60
CA VAL A 125 -16.37 5.60 -19.99
C VAL A 125 -16.22 6.41 -21.27
N ALA A 126 -15.73 7.65 -21.15
CA ALA A 126 -15.37 8.45 -22.31
C ALA A 126 -14.43 7.65 -23.25
N PRO A 127 -14.54 7.78 -24.59
CA PRO A 127 -13.70 7.03 -25.53
C PRO A 127 -12.20 7.18 -25.27
N ALA A 128 -11.76 8.32 -24.71
CA ALA A 128 -10.39 8.54 -24.28
C ALA A 128 -9.98 7.60 -23.13
N LEU A 129 -10.81 7.48 -22.09
CA LEU A 129 -10.55 6.61 -20.94
C LEU A 129 -10.54 5.13 -21.34
N ARG A 130 -11.43 4.72 -22.25
CA ARG A 130 -11.45 3.35 -22.79
C ARG A 130 -10.14 3.02 -23.52
N ARG A 131 -9.69 3.91 -24.41
CA ARG A 131 -8.40 3.75 -25.11
C ARG A 131 -7.23 3.69 -24.14
N LEU A 132 -7.25 4.50 -23.08
CA LEU A 132 -6.24 4.51 -22.05
C LEU A 132 -6.22 3.20 -21.24
N LEU A 133 -7.39 2.65 -20.91
CA LEU A 133 -7.53 1.34 -20.25
C LEU A 133 -7.01 0.21 -21.14
N GLU A 134 -7.43 0.16 -22.40
CA GLU A 134 -6.99 -0.84 -23.37
C GLU A 134 -5.47 -0.77 -23.59
N ALA A 135 -4.92 0.43 -23.80
CA ALA A 135 -3.49 0.64 -23.95
C ALA A 135 -2.73 0.23 -22.68
N ASN A 136 -3.30 0.43 -21.50
CA ASN A 136 -2.66 0.03 -20.24
C ASN A 136 -2.70 -1.49 -20.02
N VAL A 137 -3.80 -2.16 -20.39
CA VAL A 137 -3.90 -3.63 -20.39
C VAL A 137 -2.88 -4.21 -21.36
N GLU A 138 -2.79 -3.66 -22.57
CA GLU A 138 -1.81 -4.08 -23.57
C GLU A 138 -0.37 -3.79 -23.13
N ALA A 139 -0.10 -2.63 -22.53
CA ALA A 139 1.21 -2.31 -21.98
C ALA A 139 1.61 -3.27 -20.84
N ARG A 140 0.65 -3.69 -19.99
CA ARG A 140 0.89 -4.72 -18.96
C ARG A 140 1.12 -6.11 -19.54
N ARG A 141 0.54 -6.42 -20.69
CA ARG A 141 0.81 -7.67 -21.42
C ARG A 141 2.20 -7.66 -22.06
N ARG A 142 2.60 -6.52 -22.65
CA ARG A 142 3.89 -6.35 -23.35
C ARG A 142 5.08 -6.16 -22.42
N VAL A 143 4.90 -5.43 -21.33
CA VAL A 143 5.92 -5.22 -20.31
C VAL A 143 5.59 -6.15 -19.16
N PRO A 144 6.32 -7.28 -18.99
CA PRO A 144 6.26 -8.00 -17.74
C PRO A 144 6.67 -6.99 -16.68
N THR A 145 5.71 -6.58 -15.84
CA THR A 145 5.86 -5.57 -14.80
C THR A 145 7.30 -5.64 -14.25
N PRO A 146 8.13 -4.58 -14.25
CA PRO A 146 9.58 -4.69 -14.05
C PRO A 146 10.01 -5.38 -12.73
N ALA A 147 9.12 -5.53 -11.75
CA ALA A 147 9.32 -6.39 -10.57
C ALA A 147 9.28 -7.92 -10.87
N VAL A 148 8.92 -8.31 -12.08
CA VAL A 148 8.70 -9.69 -12.56
C VAL A 148 9.77 -10.09 -13.59
N ALA A 149 10.40 -9.11 -14.27
CA ALA A 149 11.36 -9.35 -15.35
C ALA A 149 12.82 -9.44 -14.88
N ALA A 150 13.19 -8.79 -13.77
CA ALA A 150 14.56 -8.83 -13.30
C ALA A 150 14.79 -10.02 -12.36
N VAL A 151 15.50 -11.02 -12.90
CA VAL A 151 16.26 -12.07 -12.18
C VAL A 151 15.42 -13.16 -11.53
N ILE A 152 15.07 -14.23 -12.27
CA ILE A 152 15.23 -15.62 -11.80
C ILE A 152 15.44 -16.57 -13.00
N PRO A 153 16.67 -16.76 -13.52
CA PRO A 153 16.98 -17.93 -14.32
C PRO A 153 17.26 -19.10 -13.36
N LEU A 154 16.24 -19.63 -12.70
CA LEU A 154 16.29 -20.99 -12.15
C LEU A 154 15.51 -21.86 -13.11
N SER A 155 16.24 -22.44 -14.06
CA SER A 155 15.78 -23.55 -14.89
C SER A 155 15.78 -24.89 -14.14
N SER A 156 16.00 -24.89 -12.81
CA SER A 156 15.95 -26.10 -12.01
C SER A 156 14.51 -26.40 -11.58
N SER A 157 14.12 -27.67 -11.71
CA SER A 157 12.94 -28.24 -11.07
C SER A 157 13.19 -28.58 -9.60
N ASP A 158 14.39 -28.33 -9.08
CA ASP A 158 14.78 -28.65 -7.71
C ASP A 158 14.08 -27.71 -6.70
N PRO A 159 13.18 -28.23 -5.84
CA PRO A 159 12.49 -27.42 -4.85
C PRO A 159 13.43 -26.79 -3.81
N ALA A 160 14.58 -27.40 -3.51
CA ALA A 160 15.52 -26.86 -2.54
C ALA A 160 16.15 -25.55 -3.05
N ALA A 161 16.60 -25.55 -4.32
CA ALA A 161 17.11 -24.36 -4.99
C ALA A 161 16.07 -23.23 -5.05
N TRP A 162 14.80 -23.57 -5.29
CA TRP A 162 13.69 -22.58 -5.24
C TRP A 162 13.51 -21.99 -3.85
N ILE A 163 13.49 -22.83 -2.81
CA ILE A 163 13.33 -22.37 -1.43
C ILE A 163 14.47 -21.41 -1.05
N GLU A 164 15.72 -21.81 -1.28
CA GLU A 164 16.90 -20.98 -0.99
C GLU A 164 16.86 -19.65 -1.77
N HIS A 165 16.50 -19.71 -3.05
CA HIS A 165 16.37 -18.51 -3.87
C HIS A 165 15.32 -17.55 -3.32
N ILE A 166 14.14 -18.07 -2.94
CA ILE A 166 13.06 -17.24 -2.37
C ILE A 166 13.52 -16.58 -1.06
N GLU A 167 14.26 -17.28 -0.20
CA GLU A 167 14.76 -16.73 1.07
C GLU A 167 15.67 -15.52 0.89
N ARG A 168 16.53 -15.57 -0.14
CA ARG A 168 17.48 -14.49 -0.44
C ARG A 168 16.83 -13.23 -1.01
N LEU A 169 15.57 -13.30 -1.46
CA LEU A 169 14.89 -12.14 -2.03
C LEU A 169 14.58 -11.10 -0.94
N PRO A 170 14.86 -9.80 -1.20
CA PRO A 170 14.82 -8.76 -0.16
C PRO A 170 13.40 -8.31 0.20
N THR A 171 12.42 -8.52 -0.69
CA THR A 171 11.06 -8.01 -0.49
C THR A 171 10.03 -9.12 -0.54
N ARG A 172 8.95 -8.95 0.24
CA ARG A 172 7.80 -9.87 0.28
C ARG A 172 7.18 -10.09 -1.10
N VAL A 173 7.08 -9.04 -1.90
CA VAL A 173 6.50 -9.11 -3.26
C VAL A 173 7.33 -10.03 -4.16
N LEU A 174 8.67 -9.87 -4.16
CA LEU A 174 9.56 -10.73 -4.94
C LEU A 174 9.46 -12.19 -4.50
N ARG A 175 9.38 -12.44 -3.18
CA ARG A 175 9.19 -13.78 -2.63
C ARG A 175 7.91 -14.45 -3.11
N ARG A 176 6.78 -13.73 -3.09
CA ARG A 176 5.48 -14.23 -3.59
C ARG A 176 5.53 -14.56 -5.07
N VAL A 177 6.15 -13.70 -5.88
CA VAL A 177 6.30 -13.91 -7.33
C VAL A 177 7.16 -15.16 -7.60
N ALA A 178 8.29 -15.29 -6.91
CA ALA A 178 9.19 -16.43 -7.02
C ALA A 178 8.50 -17.74 -6.59
N ALA A 179 7.80 -17.76 -5.46
CA ALA A 179 7.02 -18.90 -5.00
C ALA A 179 5.93 -19.30 -5.99
N THR A 180 5.21 -18.33 -6.56
CA THR A 180 4.18 -18.59 -7.58
C THR A 180 4.77 -19.26 -8.82
N ARG A 181 5.94 -18.82 -9.27
CA ARG A 181 6.67 -19.45 -10.39
C ARG A 181 7.15 -20.84 -10.05
N ALA A 182 7.76 -21.03 -8.88
CA ALA A 182 8.22 -22.33 -8.41
C ALA A 182 7.07 -23.35 -8.41
N LEU A 183 5.90 -22.97 -7.91
CA LEU A 183 4.70 -23.82 -7.89
C LEU A 183 4.12 -24.13 -9.28
N ALA A 184 4.41 -23.30 -10.28
CA ALA A 184 4.01 -23.55 -11.66
C ALA A 184 4.97 -24.50 -12.40
N LEU A 185 6.24 -24.54 -12.00
CA LEU A 185 7.28 -25.36 -12.63
C LEU A 185 7.47 -26.73 -11.96
N VAL A 186 7.25 -26.80 -10.65
CA VAL A 186 7.37 -28.05 -9.88
C VAL A 186 6.11 -28.89 -10.05
N THR A 187 6.26 -30.08 -10.61
CA THR A 187 5.15 -31.00 -10.93
C THR A 187 4.79 -31.92 -9.76
N SER A 188 5.77 -32.32 -8.93
CA SER A 188 5.56 -33.21 -7.80
C SER A 188 4.77 -32.52 -6.68
N GLN A 189 3.68 -33.15 -6.24
CA GLN A 189 2.84 -32.62 -5.16
C GLN A 189 3.61 -32.46 -3.85
N ALA A 190 4.45 -33.43 -3.48
CA ALA A 190 5.25 -33.37 -2.26
C ALA A 190 6.25 -32.20 -2.29
N GLU A 191 6.82 -31.91 -3.45
CA GLU A 191 7.76 -30.79 -3.63
C GLU A 191 7.04 -29.43 -3.60
N ARG A 192 5.84 -29.36 -4.19
CA ARG A 192 4.97 -28.18 -4.09
C ARG A 192 4.60 -27.90 -2.64
N GLU A 193 4.27 -28.92 -1.86
CA GLU A 193 3.97 -28.78 -0.43
C GLU A 193 5.18 -28.25 0.36
N ARG A 194 6.40 -28.69 0.02
CA ARG A 194 7.63 -28.13 0.63
C ARG A 194 7.80 -26.64 0.33
N ILE A 195 7.57 -26.22 -0.92
CA ILE A 195 7.65 -24.80 -1.32
C ILE A 195 6.55 -23.99 -0.62
N VAL A 196 5.31 -24.50 -0.59
CA VAL A 196 4.18 -23.86 0.10
C VAL A 196 4.47 -23.70 1.59
N ALA A 197 4.96 -24.75 2.26
CA ALA A 197 5.28 -24.69 3.67
C ALA A 197 6.38 -23.66 3.95
N ALA A 198 7.40 -23.58 3.10
CA ALA A 198 8.46 -22.58 3.23
C ALA A 198 7.94 -21.15 3.02
N ALA A 199 7.17 -20.93 1.95
CA ALA A 199 6.51 -19.65 1.66
C ALA A 199 5.59 -19.20 2.81
N CYS A 200 4.82 -20.12 3.36
CA CYS A 200 3.93 -19.89 4.50
C CYS A 200 4.71 -19.40 5.72
N ARG A 201 5.84 -20.04 6.05
CA ARG A 201 6.70 -19.61 7.17
C ARG A 201 7.17 -18.17 7.01
N TRP A 202 7.68 -17.78 5.85
CA TRP A 202 8.20 -16.41 5.65
C TRP A 202 7.09 -15.36 5.62
N GLU A 203 5.92 -15.71 5.10
CA GLU A 203 4.76 -14.83 5.04
C GLU A 203 4.16 -14.56 6.42
N LEU A 204 4.13 -15.57 7.29
CA LEU A 204 3.52 -15.49 8.62
C LEU A 204 4.50 -15.08 9.72
N ALA A 205 5.80 -15.30 9.58
CA ALA A 205 6.78 -15.01 10.65
C ALA A 205 6.72 -13.57 11.17
N PRO A 206 6.75 -12.51 10.33
CA PRO A 206 6.67 -11.14 10.83
C PRO A 206 5.32 -10.82 11.49
N PHE A 207 4.27 -11.53 11.11
CA PHE A 207 2.95 -11.38 11.74
C PHE A 207 2.94 -12.00 13.13
N PHE A 208 3.45 -13.22 13.29
CA PHE A 208 3.53 -13.90 14.59
C PHE A 208 4.48 -13.21 15.56
N GLU A 209 5.62 -12.70 15.10
CA GLU A 209 6.54 -11.89 15.92
C GLU A 209 5.81 -10.68 16.56
N ARG A 210 4.97 -9.98 15.78
CA ARG A 210 4.14 -8.87 16.29
C ARG A 210 3.03 -9.30 17.27
N LEU A 211 2.73 -10.59 17.36
CA LEU A 211 1.71 -11.13 18.26
C LEU A 211 2.29 -11.57 19.62
N GLU A 212 3.60 -11.75 19.74
CA GLU A 212 4.25 -12.26 20.96
C GLU A 212 3.90 -11.44 22.21
N HIS A 213 3.76 -10.12 22.06
CA HIS A 213 3.47 -9.21 23.18
C HIS A 213 1.98 -8.85 23.32
N THR A 214 1.08 -9.58 22.65
CA THR A 214 -0.36 -9.28 22.69
C THR A 214 -1.12 -10.21 23.63
N SER A 215 -2.16 -9.68 24.29
CA SER A 215 -3.06 -10.52 25.10
C SER A 215 -3.76 -11.59 24.23
N ARG A 216 -4.09 -12.76 24.80
CA ARG A 216 -4.74 -13.86 24.06
C ARG A 216 -5.98 -13.43 23.27
N ARG A 217 -6.82 -12.57 23.87
CA ARG A 217 -8.03 -12.05 23.21
C ARG A 217 -7.69 -11.17 22.00
N GLN A 218 -6.71 -10.28 22.13
CA GLN A 218 -6.24 -9.43 21.03
C GLN A 218 -5.53 -10.25 19.96
N ARG A 219 -4.76 -11.26 20.34
CA ARG A 219 -4.08 -12.19 19.45
C ARG A 219 -5.08 -12.90 18.54
N ARG A 220 -6.11 -13.51 19.11
CA ARG A 220 -7.18 -14.17 18.34
C ARG A 220 -7.88 -13.22 17.37
N ALA A 221 -8.31 -12.04 17.83
CA ALA A 221 -8.97 -11.07 16.96
C ALA A 221 -8.07 -10.57 15.81
N ARG A 222 -6.75 -10.44 16.05
CA ARG A 222 -5.79 -10.09 15.01
C ARG A 222 -5.57 -11.23 14.02
N ILE A 223 -5.53 -12.47 14.49
CA ILE A 223 -5.42 -13.67 13.63
C ILE A 223 -6.64 -13.77 12.70
N GLU A 224 -7.85 -13.64 13.24
CA GLU A 224 -9.10 -13.69 12.45
C GLU A 224 -9.12 -12.60 11.36
N ARG A 225 -8.80 -11.35 11.71
CA ARG A 225 -8.70 -10.26 10.73
C ARG A 225 -7.61 -10.49 9.69
N PHE A 226 -6.48 -11.06 10.09
CA PHE A 226 -5.40 -11.36 9.15
C PHE A 226 -5.77 -12.52 8.23
N ALA A 227 -6.52 -13.51 8.71
CA ALA A 227 -7.08 -14.59 7.89
C ALA A 227 -8.03 -14.04 6.82
N GLU A 228 -8.92 -13.10 7.17
CA GLU A 228 -9.78 -12.38 6.20
C GLU A 228 -8.96 -11.58 5.17
N GLN A 229 -7.80 -11.07 5.56
CA GLN A 229 -6.90 -10.40 4.62
C GLN A 229 -6.24 -11.41 3.68
N VAL A 230 -5.74 -12.53 4.20
CA VAL A 230 -5.11 -13.59 3.41
C VAL A 230 -6.09 -14.21 2.41
N SER A 231 -7.36 -14.38 2.77
CA SER A 231 -8.39 -14.89 1.86
C SER A 231 -8.77 -13.91 0.76
N ALA A 232 -8.61 -12.60 0.99
CA ALA A 232 -8.86 -11.55 0.00
C ALA A 232 -7.63 -11.18 -0.86
N ASP A 233 -6.43 -11.63 -0.48
CA ASP A 233 -5.19 -11.36 -1.21
C ASP A 233 -5.12 -12.24 -2.48
N ASN A 234 -4.53 -11.69 -3.57
CA ASN A 234 -4.30 -12.44 -4.82
C ASN A 234 -3.06 -13.35 -4.70
N LEU A 235 -3.17 -14.39 -3.88
CA LEU A 235 -2.14 -15.40 -3.65
C LEU A 235 -2.49 -16.74 -4.33
N PRO A 236 -1.50 -17.59 -4.64
CA PRO A 236 -1.78 -18.94 -5.12
C PRO A 236 -2.70 -19.70 -4.13
N PRO A 237 -3.76 -20.39 -4.60
CA PRO A 237 -4.74 -21.04 -3.71
C PRO A 237 -4.11 -22.02 -2.71
N ALA A 238 -3.08 -22.76 -3.12
CA ALA A 238 -2.35 -23.68 -2.25
C ALA A 238 -1.66 -22.95 -1.07
N LEU A 239 -1.12 -21.75 -1.32
CA LEU A 239 -0.49 -20.93 -0.29
C LEU A 239 -1.55 -20.32 0.64
N VAL A 240 -2.66 -19.83 0.10
CA VAL A 240 -3.80 -19.33 0.90
C VAL A 240 -4.29 -20.42 1.85
N GLY A 241 -4.55 -21.63 1.32
CA GLY A 241 -5.01 -22.76 2.13
C GLY A 241 -4.06 -23.11 3.27
N ALA A 242 -2.75 -23.21 2.99
CA ALA A 242 -1.75 -23.50 4.00
C ALA A 242 -1.63 -22.40 5.07
N MET A 243 -1.66 -21.12 4.65
CA MET A 243 -1.63 -19.99 5.59
C MET A 243 -2.87 -19.96 6.49
N LEU A 244 -4.06 -20.16 5.92
CA LEU A 244 -5.30 -20.19 6.69
C LEU A 244 -5.33 -21.37 7.66
N ALA A 245 -4.86 -22.55 7.24
CA ALA A 245 -4.74 -23.71 8.13
C ALA A 245 -3.82 -23.41 9.33
N GLN A 246 -2.65 -22.81 9.08
CA GLN A 246 -1.72 -22.45 10.15
C GLN A 246 -2.28 -21.35 11.08
N LEU A 247 -2.96 -20.34 10.52
CA LEU A 247 -3.65 -19.31 11.32
C LEU A 247 -4.78 -19.91 12.16
N GLY A 248 -5.51 -20.91 11.65
CA GLY A 248 -6.55 -21.63 12.38
C GLY A 248 -6.00 -22.34 13.62
N VAL A 249 -4.91 -23.10 13.47
CA VAL A 249 -4.22 -23.77 14.60
C VAL A 249 -3.83 -22.77 15.69
N GLU A 250 -3.29 -21.61 15.29
CA GLU A 250 -2.90 -20.55 16.22
C GLU A 250 -4.08 -19.84 16.89
N ALA A 251 -5.21 -19.69 16.18
CA ALA A 251 -6.44 -19.15 16.75
C ALA A 251 -7.05 -20.08 17.80
N ASP A 252 -7.06 -21.40 17.53
CA ASP A 252 -7.58 -22.42 18.43
C ASP A 252 -6.73 -22.54 19.70
N ALA A 253 -5.39 -22.45 19.57
CA ALA A 253 -4.47 -22.39 20.70
C ALA A 253 -4.75 -21.19 21.63
N CYS A 254 -5.30 -20.08 21.11
CA CYS A 254 -5.70 -18.94 21.93
C CYS A 254 -7.02 -19.19 22.72
N GLY A 255 -7.86 -20.14 22.28
CA GLY A 255 -9.20 -20.41 22.84
C GLY A 255 -9.27 -21.48 23.93
N GLY A 256 -8.34 -22.44 23.96
CA GLY A 256 -8.43 -23.66 24.79
C GLY A 256 -8.31 -23.53 26.30
N ALA A 257 -8.21 -22.33 26.89
CA ALA A 257 -7.83 -22.16 28.30
C ALA A 257 -9.00 -21.89 29.29
N LYS A 258 -10.27 -22.07 28.89
CA LYS A 258 -11.42 -21.63 29.73
C LYS A 258 -12.52 -22.67 30.01
N GLN A 259 -12.31 -23.96 29.76
CA GLN A 259 -13.35 -24.98 29.99
C GLN A 259 -13.17 -25.84 31.26
N GLY A 260 -12.37 -25.41 32.24
CA GLY A 260 -11.94 -26.28 33.35
C GLY A 260 -12.06 -25.73 34.77
N THR A 261 -13.03 -24.86 35.07
CA THR A 261 -13.34 -24.42 36.46
C THR A 261 -14.81 -24.13 36.63
#